data_AF-A0A699X798-F1
#
_entry.id   AF-A0A699X798-F1
#
_cell.length_a   1.000
_cell.length_b   1.000
_cell.length_c   1.000
_cell.angle_alpha   90.00
_cell.angle_beta   90.00
_cell.angle_gamma   90.00
#
_symmetry.space_group_name_H-M   'P 1'
#
loop_
_entity.id
_entity.type
_entity.pdbx_description
1 polymer ?
#
loop_
_entity_poly.entity_id
_entity_poly.type
_entity_poly.pdbx_seq_one_letter_code
_entity_poly.pdbx_strand_id
1 'polypeptide(L)'
;MALWQSQREDHTSDWLRVVSISGLGQTMNGKTYRCVLCYRLGVSLFSVSKSCSACSKVFMGDIYGDHVVSCAGIIGMKHRYNVVRDT
;
A
#
# COMPACT_ATOMS: atom_id res chain seq x y z
N MET A 1 11.23 -3.80 7.78
CA MET A 1 12.09 -4.36 6.70
C MET A 1 11.34 -4.51 5.37
N ALA A 2 10.03 -4.75 5.39
CA ALA A 2 9.20 -4.88 4.19
C ALA A 2 9.17 -3.60 3.33
N LEU A 3 9.07 -2.42 3.96
CA LEU A 3 9.07 -1.15 3.23
C LEU A 3 10.34 -0.96 2.37
N TRP A 4 11.53 -1.12 2.97
CA TRP A 4 12.80 -0.95 2.28
C TRP A 4 12.94 -1.88 1.06
N GLN A 5 12.56 -3.15 1.21
CA GLN A 5 12.61 -4.11 0.11
C GLN A 5 11.62 -3.74 -1.00
N SER A 6 10.41 -3.30 -0.64
CA SER A 6 9.39 -2.87 -1.60
C SER A 6 9.77 -1.61 -2.41
N GLN A 7 10.79 -0.85 -1.99
CA GLN A 7 11.32 0.27 -2.78
C GLN A 7 12.32 -0.15 -3.85
N ARG A 8 12.89 -1.35 -3.73
CA ARG A 8 13.94 -1.86 -4.62
C ARG A 8 13.41 -2.73 -5.75
N GLU A 9 12.11 -3.03 -5.76
CA GLU A 9 11.46 -3.77 -6.83
C GLU A 9 11.32 -2.90 -8.08
N ASP A 10 11.52 -3.50 -9.26
CA ASP A 10 11.27 -2.84 -10.54
C ASP A 10 9.83 -2.30 -10.62
N HIS A 11 9.64 -1.22 -11.38
CA HIS A 11 8.34 -0.58 -11.56
C HIS A 11 7.71 -0.07 -10.25
N THR A 12 8.53 0.10 -9.22
CA THR A 12 8.09 0.73 -7.98
C THR A 12 7.61 2.15 -8.25
N SER A 13 6.37 2.41 -7.88
CA SER A 13 5.73 3.72 -7.99
C SER A 13 5.29 4.12 -9.39
N ASP A 14 5.35 3.22 -10.37
CA ASP A 14 4.79 3.45 -11.71
C ASP A 14 3.28 3.75 -11.66
N TRP A 15 2.57 3.16 -10.70
CA TRP A 15 1.17 3.46 -10.39
C TRP A 15 0.87 4.95 -10.11
N LEU A 16 1.87 5.78 -9.78
CA LEU A 16 1.72 7.24 -9.65
C LEU A 16 1.59 7.97 -11.00
N ARG A 17 2.07 7.35 -12.09
CA ARG A 17 2.09 7.90 -13.45
C ARG A 17 0.99 7.31 -14.32
N VAL A 18 0.35 6.23 -13.89
CA VAL A 18 -0.72 5.56 -14.64
C VAL A 18 -1.98 6.43 -14.66
N VAL A 19 -2.50 6.68 -15.87
CA VAL A 19 -3.82 7.29 -16.06
C VAL A 19 -4.87 6.23 -15.78
N SER A 20 -5.81 6.51 -14.87
CA SER A 20 -6.89 5.56 -14.56
C SER A 20 -7.83 5.40 -15.76
N ILE A 21 -7.98 4.19 -16.27
CA ILE A 21 -8.97 3.88 -17.31
C ILE A 21 -10.28 3.47 -16.64
N SER A 22 -11.37 4.18 -16.97
CA SER A 22 -12.69 3.88 -16.42
C SER A 22 -13.15 2.47 -16.80
N GLY A 23 -13.74 1.73 -15.87
CA GLY A 23 -14.26 0.39 -16.10
C GLY A 23 -13.26 -0.76 -15.94
N LEU A 24 -11.95 -0.49 -15.90
CA LEU A 24 -10.92 -1.53 -15.72
C LEU A 24 -10.62 -1.91 -14.25
N GLY A 25 -11.32 -1.31 -13.30
CA GLY A 25 -11.07 -1.55 -11.87
C GLY A 25 -9.70 -1.05 -11.40
N GLN A 26 -9.05 -0.16 -12.16
CA GLN A 26 -7.74 0.43 -11.85
C GLN A 26 -7.83 1.63 -10.88
N THR A 27 -8.98 1.83 -10.24
CA THR A 27 -9.21 2.95 -9.33
C THR A 27 -9.02 2.53 -7.89
N MET A 28 -8.16 3.23 -7.17
CA MET A 28 -8.06 3.14 -5.72
C MET A 28 -8.95 4.20 -5.08
N ASN A 29 -9.66 3.86 -3.99
CA ASN A 29 -10.32 4.89 -3.19
C ASN A 29 -9.28 5.80 -2.53
N GLY A 30 -9.66 7.04 -2.21
CA GLY A 30 -8.74 8.05 -1.66
C GLY A 30 -8.08 7.67 -0.34
N LYS A 31 -8.73 6.84 0.50
CA LYS A 31 -8.12 6.35 1.76
C LYS A 31 -7.02 5.34 1.47
N THR A 32 -7.27 4.37 0.60
CA THR A 32 -6.27 3.38 0.18
C THR A 32 -5.11 4.04 -0.54
N TYR A 33 -5.37 5.03 -1.40
CA TYR A 33 -4.32 5.82 -2.06
C TYR A 33 -3.38 6.48 -1.05
N ARG A 34 -3.94 7.21 -0.07
CA ARG A 34 -3.14 7.87 0.98
C ARG A 34 -2.36 6.87 1.81
N CYS A 35 -2.96 5.74 2.18
CA CYS A 35 -2.28 4.71 2.96
C CYS A 35 -1.07 4.13 2.20
N VAL A 36 -1.25 3.76 0.93
CA VAL A 36 -0.16 3.21 0.10
C VAL A 36 0.92 4.26 -0.16
N LEU A 37 0.55 5.52 -0.38
CA LEU A 37 1.50 6.62 -0.60
C LEU A 37 2.33 6.90 0.65
N CYS A 38 1.70 7.11 1.81
CA CYS A 38 2.40 7.33 3.07
C CYS A 38 3.30 6.14 3.42
N TYR A 39 2.80 4.91 3.27
CA TYR A 39 3.60 3.70 3.44
C TYR A 39 4.85 3.73 2.57
N ARG A 40 4.71 3.96 1.24
CA ARG A 40 5.84 4.00 0.31
C ARG A 40 6.83 5.12 0.63
N LEU A 41 6.38 6.26 1.15
CA LEU A 41 7.25 7.38 1.53
C LEU A 41 7.89 7.20 2.91
N GLY A 42 7.57 6.13 3.64
CA GLY A 42 8.02 5.97 5.03
C GLY A 42 7.41 7.00 5.97
N VAL A 43 6.23 7.53 5.64
CA VAL A 43 5.45 8.40 6.51
C VAL A 43 4.60 7.54 7.42
N SER A 44 4.63 7.83 8.72
CA SER A 44 3.85 7.10 9.71
C SER A 44 2.34 7.18 9.39
N LEU A 45 1.68 6.02 9.28
CA LEU A 45 0.23 5.94 9.09
C LEU A 45 -0.54 6.17 10.39
N PHE A 46 0.09 5.88 11.52
CA PHE A 46 -0.50 5.99 12.84
C PHE A 46 0.39 6.81 13.77
N SER A 47 -0.22 7.68 14.57
CA SER A 47 0.46 8.42 15.64
C SER A 47 0.70 7.58 16.89
N VAL A 48 -0.09 6.52 17.06
CA VAL A 48 -0.04 5.55 18.17
C VAL A 48 -0.35 4.18 17.57
N SER A 49 0.18 3.10 18.14
CA SER A 49 -0.19 1.73 17.77
C SER A 49 -1.72 1.55 17.82
N LYS A 50 -2.35 1.42 16.65
CA LYS A 50 -3.78 1.15 16.51
C LYS A 50 -4.03 -0.35 16.30
N SER A 51 -5.24 -0.80 16.60
CA SER A 51 -5.69 -2.13 16.22
C SER A 51 -5.78 -2.22 14.69
N CYS A 52 -5.30 -3.31 14.14
CA CYS A 52 -5.46 -3.63 12.72
C CYS A 52 -6.94 -3.82 12.42
N SER A 53 -7.47 -3.14 11.40
CA SER A 53 -8.88 -3.29 11.01
C SER A 53 -9.22 -4.67 10.43
N ALA A 54 -8.23 -5.45 10.00
CA ALA A 54 -8.45 -6.76 9.39
C ALA A 54 -8.44 -7.91 10.40
N CYS A 55 -7.62 -7.84 11.46
CA CYS A 55 -7.51 -8.91 12.47
C CYS A 55 -7.78 -8.46 13.92
N SER A 56 -8.11 -7.18 14.12
CA SER A 56 -8.39 -6.54 15.42
C SER A 56 -7.24 -6.58 16.43
N LYS A 57 -6.05 -7.07 16.06
CA LYS A 57 -4.87 -7.14 16.93
C LYS A 57 -4.10 -5.81 16.91
N VAL A 58 -3.54 -5.43 18.05
CA VAL A 58 -2.65 -4.27 18.18
C VAL A 58 -1.21 -4.74 17.99
N PHE A 59 -0.46 -4.05 17.13
CA PHE A 59 0.95 -4.33 16.89
C PHE A 59 1.79 -3.16 17.38
N MET A 60 2.54 -3.40 18.45
CA MET A 60 3.41 -2.38 19.05
C MET A 60 4.54 -2.03 18.06
N GLY A 61 4.71 -0.75 17.74
CA GLY A 61 5.70 -0.31 16.76
C GLY A 61 5.27 -0.39 15.29
N ASP A 62 4.06 -0.86 14.96
CA ASP A 62 3.51 -0.84 13.59
C ASP A 62 2.97 0.54 13.18
N ILE A 63 3.73 1.60 13.46
CA ILE A 63 3.33 2.98 13.19
C ILE A 63 3.25 3.27 11.68
N TYR A 64 4.07 2.58 10.89
CA TYR A 64 4.08 2.68 9.43
C TYR A 64 3.01 1.81 8.76
N GLY A 65 2.36 0.89 9.49
CA GLY A 65 1.30 0.03 8.97
C GLY A 65 1.77 -1.12 8.08
N ASP A 66 2.99 -1.62 8.29
CA ASP A 66 3.52 -2.85 7.67
C ASP A 66 2.54 -4.03 7.88
N HIS A 67 1.98 -4.15 9.09
CA HIS A 67 1.04 -5.22 9.38
C HIS A 67 -0.29 -5.00 8.66
N VAL A 68 -0.87 -3.80 8.70
CA VAL A 68 -2.15 -3.51 8.03
C VAL A 68 -2.05 -3.75 6.51
N VAL A 69 -0.95 -3.35 5.88
CA VAL A 69 -0.71 -3.56 4.44
C VAL A 69 -0.67 -5.05 4.10
N SER A 70 -0.06 -5.88 4.96
CA SER A 70 0.03 -7.32 4.78
C SER A 70 -1.29 -8.05 5.11
N CYS A 71 -1.91 -7.70 6.24
CA CYS A 71 -3.06 -8.37 6.82
C CYS A 71 -4.34 -8.13 6.01
N ALA A 72 -4.52 -6.93 5.44
CA ALA A 72 -5.66 -6.61 4.59
C ALA A 72 -5.48 -7.08 3.13
N GLY A 73 -4.40 -7.81 2.80
CA GLY A 73 -4.11 -8.24 1.43
C GLY A 73 -3.82 -7.07 0.47
N ILE A 74 -3.51 -5.88 1.00
CA ILE A 74 -3.20 -4.68 0.21
C ILE A 74 -1.91 -4.89 -0.59
N ILE A 75 -0.98 -5.73 -0.10
CA ILE A 75 0.19 -6.19 -0.88
C ILE A 75 -0.27 -6.74 -2.24
N GLY A 76 -1.32 -7.56 -2.27
CA GLY A 76 -1.86 -8.12 -3.50
C GLY A 76 -2.40 -7.04 -4.45
N MET A 77 -3.03 -5.99 -3.92
CA MET A 77 -3.46 -4.85 -4.75
C MET A 77 -2.25 -4.05 -5.26
N LYS A 78 -1.28 -3.72 -4.38
CA LYS A 78 -0.07 -2.99 -4.72
C LYS A 78 0.76 -3.69 -5.81
N HIS A 79 0.80 -5.03 -5.77
CA HIS A 79 1.42 -5.85 -6.81
C HIS A 79 0.58 -5.86 -8.10
N ARG A 80 -0.74 -6.01 -8.02
CA ARG A 80 -1.64 -5.94 -9.19
C ARG A 80 -1.52 -4.64 -9.98
N TYR A 81 -1.31 -3.52 -9.30
CA TYR A 81 -1.09 -2.22 -9.96
C TYR A 81 0.29 -2.10 -10.62
N ASN A 82 1.32 -2.76 -10.08
CA ASN A 82 2.63 -2.89 -10.73
C ASN A 82 2.64 -3.93 -11.87
N VAL A 83 1.59 -4.76 -12.00
CA VAL A 83 1.43 -5.75 -13.09
C VAL A 83 0.72 -5.17 -14.31
N VAL A 84 0.25 -3.91 -14.26
CA VAL A 84 -0.26 -3.20 -15.45
C VAL A 84 0.93 -2.92 -16.38
N ARG A 85 1.12 -3.79 -17.36
CA ARG A 85 2.05 -3.60 -18.47
C ARG A 85 1.30 -2.95 -19.63
N ASP A 86 1.87 -1.93 -20.26
CA ASP A 86 1.56 -1.65 -21.67
C ASP A 86 2.10 -2.84 -22.46
N THR A 87 1.20 -3.57 -23.13
CA THR A 87 1.54 -4.49 -24.22
C THR A 87 1.73 -3.73 -25.51
#